data_AF-A0A376ZIF1-F1
#
_entry.id   AF-A0A376ZIF1-F1
#
_cell.length_a   1.000
_cell.length_b   1.000
_cell.length_c   1.000
_cell.angle_alpha   90.00
_cell.angle_beta   90.00
_cell.angle_gamma   90.00
#
_symmetry.space_group_name_H-M   'P 1'
#
loop_
_entity.id
_entity.type
_entity.pdbx_description
1 polymer ?
#
loop_
_entity_poly.entity_id
_entity_poly.type
_entity_poly.pdbx_seq_one_letter_code
_entity_poly.pdbx_strand_id
1 'polypeptide(L)'
;MQTLDELGYDVADAEDNGPDDPKIIDGKHFLPQHRERIVLVGFRRDLNLKADFTLRDISECFPAQRVTLAQLLDPMVEAKYILTPVLWKYLYRYAKKTSGAR
;
A
#
# COMPACT_ATOMS: atom_id res chain seq x y z
N MET A 1 -7.79 2.74 -18.63
CA MET A 1 -7.66 4.21 -18.73
C MET A 1 -8.67 4.82 -19.71
N GLN A 2 -9.02 4.16 -20.82
CA GLN A 2 -9.90 4.68 -21.88
C GLN A 2 -11.14 5.46 -21.40
N THR A 3 -11.97 4.92 -20.51
CA THR A 3 -13.18 5.63 -20.04
C THR A 3 -12.87 6.95 -19.31
N LEU A 4 -11.76 7.04 -18.57
CA LEU A 4 -11.36 8.27 -17.88
C LEU A 4 -10.87 9.33 -18.89
N ASP A 5 -10.19 8.88 -19.94
CA ASP A 5 -9.74 9.74 -21.03
C ASP A 5 -10.94 10.30 -21.84
N GLU A 6 -11.91 9.44 -22.15
CA GLU A 6 -13.18 9.83 -22.80
C GLU A 6 -14.00 10.82 -21.95
N LEU A 7 -13.90 10.73 -20.62
CA LEU A 7 -14.51 11.68 -19.68
C LEU A 7 -13.77 13.02 -19.59
N GLY A 8 -12.66 13.20 -20.32
CA GLY A 8 -11.90 14.44 -20.33
C GLY A 8 -10.90 14.58 -19.18
N TYR A 9 -10.43 13.48 -18.60
CA TYR A 9 -9.43 13.49 -17.53
C TYR A 9 -8.08 12.96 -18.00
N ASP A 10 -7.03 13.74 -17.74
CA ASP A 10 -5.65 13.29 -17.87
C ASP A 10 -5.23 12.60 -16.58
N VAL A 11 -4.98 11.29 -16.63
CA VAL A 11 -4.55 10.53 -15.46
C VAL A 11 -3.03 10.61 -15.31
N ALA A 12 -2.55 10.89 -14.10
CA ALA A 12 -1.13 10.88 -13.78
C ALA A 12 -0.51 9.53 -14.14
N ASP A 13 0.65 9.57 -14.82
CA ASP A 13 1.44 8.40 -15.18
C ASP A 13 0.64 7.34 -15.97
N ALA A 14 -0.36 7.75 -16.77
CA ALA A 14 -1.27 6.82 -17.45
C ALA A 14 -0.56 5.80 -18.34
N GLU A 15 0.50 6.23 -19.03
CA GLU A 15 1.28 5.43 -19.99
C GLU A 15 2.37 4.57 -19.34
N ASP A 16 2.61 4.74 -18.03
CA ASP A 16 3.69 4.08 -17.32
C ASP A 16 3.16 2.82 -16.60
N ASN A 17 3.14 1.68 -17.28
CA ASN A 17 2.60 0.42 -16.76
C ASN A 17 3.66 -0.69 -16.61
N GLY A 18 4.91 -0.30 -16.39
CA GLY A 18 6.02 -1.22 -16.18
C GLY A 18 5.96 -1.93 -14.82
N PRO A 19 6.93 -2.82 -14.53
CA PRO A 19 7.09 -3.42 -13.19
C PRO A 19 7.30 -2.39 -12.07
N ASP A 20 7.74 -1.18 -12.42
CA ASP A 20 7.94 -0.02 -11.56
C ASP A 20 6.81 1.02 -11.66
N ASP A 21 5.60 0.60 -12.07
CA ASP A 21 4.44 1.48 -12.26
C ASP A 21 4.25 2.42 -11.04
N PRO A 22 4.42 3.74 -11.22
CA PRO A 22 4.38 4.71 -10.12
C PRO A 22 2.97 4.88 -9.52
N LYS A 23 1.93 4.40 -10.22
CA LYS A 23 0.56 4.33 -9.68
C LYS A 23 0.45 3.28 -8.58
N ILE A 24 1.38 2.33 -8.50
CA ILE A 24 1.44 1.34 -7.42
C ILE A 24 2.20 1.93 -6.24
N ILE A 25 1.47 2.29 -5.19
CA ILE A 25 2.04 2.84 -3.96
C ILE A 25 1.97 1.79 -2.86
N ASP A 26 3.11 1.46 -2.26
CA ASP A 26 3.19 0.57 -1.10
C ASP A 26 3.12 1.36 0.20
N GLY A 27 2.13 1.06 1.04
CA GLY A 27 2.02 1.61 2.39
C GLY A 27 3.25 1.37 3.28
N LYS A 28 4.12 0.41 2.92
CA LYS A 28 5.36 0.11 3.66
C LYS A 28 6.27 1.32 3.85
N HIS A 29 6.21 2.31 2.96
CA HIS A 29 7.07 3.49 3.03
C HIS A 29 6.65 4.43 4.17
N PHE A 30 5.39 4.39 4.58
CA PHE A 30 4.82 5.23 5.64
C PHE A 30 4.62 4.48 6.96
N LEU A 31 4.17 3.22 6.88
CA LEU A 31 3.86 2.38 8.04
C LEU A 31 4.55 1.01 7.91
N PRO A 32 4.77 0.27 9.01
CA PRO A 32 5.45 -1.02 8.98
C PRO A 32 4.54 -2.16 8.48
N GLN A 33 3.88 -1.99 7.33
CA GLN A 33 3.01 -2.98 6.71
C GLN A 33 3.16 -2.96 5.18
N HIS A 34 3.39 -4.13 4.56
CA HIS A 34 3.29 -4.29 3.11
C HIS A 34 1.84 -4.20 2.66
N ARG A 35 1.51 -3.18 1.86
CA ARG A 35 0.15 -2.95 1.36
C ARG A 35 0.21 -2.07 0.11
N GLU A 36 0.33 -2.73 -1.04
CA GLU A 36 0.28 -2.06 -2.34
C GLU A 36 -1.16 -1.78 -2.78
N ARG A 37 -1.39 -0.60 -3.35
CA ARG A 37 -2.63 -0.21 -4.01
C ARG A 37 -2.30 0.60 -5.26
N ILE A 38 -3.15 0.46 -6.27
CA ILE A 38 -3.11 1.35 -7.43
C ILE A 38 -3.85 2.66 -7.09
N VAL A 39 -3.25 3.79 -7.44
CA VAL A 39 -3.81 5.14 -7.26
C VAL A 39 -3.96 5.81 -8.62
N LEU A 40 -5.18 6.22 -8.95
CA LEU A 40 -5.49 6.91 -10.20
C LEU A 40 -5.82 8.38 -9.90
N VAL A 41 -4.89 9.29 -10.21
CA VAL A 41 -5.08 10.73 -10.03
C VAL A 41 -5.48 11.35 -11.36
N GLY A 42 -6.74 11.75 -11.51
CA GLY A 42 -7.25 12.38 -12.72
C GLY A 42 -7.33 13.90 -12.60
N PHE A 43 -6.81 14.60 -13.60
CA PHE A 43 -6.92 16.06 -13.75
C PHE A 43 -7.88 16.40 -14.89
N ARG A 44 -8.83 17.30 -14.66
CA ARG A 44 -9.75 17.74 -15.72
C ARG A 44 -8.97 18.54 -16.78
N ARG A 45 -9.00 18.06 -18.03
CA ARG A 45 -8.11 18.54 -19.12
C ARG A 45 -8.29 20.02 -19.47
N ASP A 46 -9.52 20.50 -19.42
CA ASP A 46 -9.88 21.89 -19.71
C ASP A 46 -9.28 22.90 -18.72
N LEU A 47 -8.86 22.45 -17.54
CA LEU A 47 -8.26 23.29 -16.51
C LEU A 47 -6.73 23.36 -16.61
N ASN A 48 -6.09 22.53 -17.43
CA ASN A 48 -4.64 22.47 -17.62
C ASN A 48 -3.83 22.39 -16.30
N LEU A 49 -4.33 21.61 -15.33
CA LEU A 49 -3.77 21.54 -13.97
C LEU A 49 -2.67 20.48 -13.79
N LYS A 50 -2.63 19.46 -14.66
CA LYS A 50 -1.72 18.32 -14.48
C LYS A 50 -0.26 18.76 -14.51
N ALA A 51 0.11 19.63 -15.45
CA ALA A 51 1.50 20.07 -15.66
C ALA A 51 2.49 18.88 -15.56
N ASP A 52 3.52 19.03 -14.73
CA ASP A 52 4.58 18.04 -14.51
C ASP A 52 4.26 17.04 -13.37
N PHE A 53 3.02 17.02 -12.85
CA PHE A 53 2.64 16.11 -11.77
C PHE A 53 2.87 14.64 -12.16
N THR A 54 3.58 13.92 -11.29
CA THR A 54 3.82 12.47 -11.35
C THR A 54 3.77 11.87 -9.94
N LEU A 55 3.30 10.63 -9.83
CA LEU A 55 3.35 9.86 -8.59
C LEU A 55 4.77 9.38 -8.26
N ARG A 56 5.74 9.51 -9.17
CA ARG A 56 7.16 9.24 -8.88
C ARG A 56 7.69 10.12 -7.75
N ASP A 57 7.12 11.30 -7.59
CA ASP A 57 7.49 12.27 -6.55
C ASP A 57 6.96 11.90 -5.15
N ILE A 58 6.13 10.84 -5.02
CA ILE A 58 5.60 10.41 -3.72
C ILE A 58 6.71 10.08 -2.70
N SER A 59 7.90 9.72 -3.21
CA SER A 59 9.07 9.44 -2.38
C SER A 59 9.54 10.65 -1.57
N GLU A 60 9.30 11.87 -2.04
CA GLU A 60 9.58 13.11 -1.32
C GLU A 60 8.67 13.30 -0.10
N CYS A 61 7.48 12.68 -0.12
CA CYS A 61 6.53 12.68 0.98
C CYS A 61 6.83 11.61 2.04
N PHE A 62 7.85 10.78 1.85
CA PHE A 62 8.17 9.72 2.81
C PHE A 62 8.71 10.32 4.12
N PRO A 63 8.31 9.79 5.29
CA PRO A 63 8.82 10.28 6.56
C PRO A 63 10.33 10.01 6.65
N ALA A 64 11.10 11.01 7.10
CA ALA A 64 12.55 10.86 7.30
C ALA A 64 12.89 9.67 8.23
N GLN A 65 12.04 9.42 9.23
CA GLN A 65 12.09 8.24 10.07
C GLN A 65 10.73 7.55 10.10
N ARG A 66 10.65 6.35 9.51
CA ARG A 66 9.45 5.53 9.55
C ARG A 66 9.21 4.99 10.95
N VAL A 67 7.96 5.04 11.41
CA VAL A 67 7.53 4.41 12.66
C VAL A 67 7.77 2.90 12.61
N THR A 68 8.26 2.35 13.72
CA THR A 68 8.49 0.91 13.86
C THR A 68 7.21 0.21 14.30
N LEU A 69 7.11 -1.10 14.05
CA LEU A 69 5.95 -1.87 14.52
C LEU A 69 5.81 -1.81 16.04
N ALA A 70 6.93 -1.85 16.78
CA ALA A 70 6.93 -1.80 18.24
C ALA A 70 6.36 -0.49 18.79
N GLN A 71 6.61 0.64 18.11
CA GLN A 71 6.06 1.95 18.49
C GLN A 71 4.53 2.04 18.32
N LEU A 72 3.93 1.13 17.56
CA LEU A 72 2.47 1.07 17.35
C LEU A 72 1.76 0.10 18.30
N LEU A 73 2.49 -0.60 19.17
CA LEU A 73 1.90 -1.53 20.13
C LEU A 73 1.49 -0.81 21.41
N ASP A 74 0.24 -1.04 21.84
CA ASP A 74 -0.20 -0.59 23.16
C ASP A 74 0.53 -1.36 24.27
N PRO A 75 0.98 -0.67 25.34
CA PRO A 75 1.74 -1.32 26.42
C PRO A 75 0.88 -2.28 27.27
N MET A 76 -0.44 -2.08 27.30
CA MET A 76 -1.39 -2.93 28.00
C MET A 76 -2.55 -3.28 27.06
N VAL A 77 -2.85 -4.57 26.94
CA VAL A 77 -3.91 -5.09 26.07
C VAL A 77 -4.80 -6.07 26.84
N GLU A 78 -6.07 -6.17 26.44
CA GLU A 78 -7.02 -7.10 27.06
C GLU A 78 -6.68 -8.56 26.71
N ALA A 79 -6.89 -9.50 27.65
CA ALA A 79 -6.59 -10.92 27.44
C ALA A 79 -7.35 -11.56 26.27
N LYS A 80 -8.49 -10.99 25.86
CA LYS A 80 -9.30 -11.47 24.72
C LYS A 80 -8.55 -11.40 23.38
N TYR A 81 -7.49 -10.60 23.28
CA TYR A 81 -6.64 -10.52 22.09
C TYR A 81 -5.62 -11.67 22.00
N ILE A 82 -5.42 -12.44 23.08
CA ILE A 82 -4.58 -13.63 23.07
C ILE A 82 -5.30 -14.74 22.30
N LEU A 83 -4.60 -15.39 21.37
CA LEU A 83 -5.14 -16.53 20.63
C LEU A 83 -5.57 -17.65 21.60
N THR A 84 -6.75 -18.21 21.38
CA THR A 84 -7.21 -19.36 22.17
C THR A 84 -6.29 -20.57 21.95
N PRO A 85 -6.17 -21.50 22.91
CA PRO A 85 -5.30 -22.67 22.76
C PRO A 85 -5.60 -23.50 21.50
N VAL A 86 -6.88 -23.60 21.11
CA VAL A 86 -7.32 -24.31 19.91
C VAL A 86 -6.86 -23.58 18.65
N LEU A 87 -7.07 -22.25 18.58
CA LEU A 87 -6.67 -21.43 17.44
C LEU A 87 -5.14 -21.38 17.27
N TRP A 88 -4.40 -21.26 18.37
CA TRP A 88 -2.94 -21.32 18.37
C TRP A 88 -2.42 -22.64 17.83
N LYS A 89 -2.94 -23.77 18.35
CA LYS A 89 -2.56 -25.11 17.88
C LYS A 89 -2.85 -25.30 16.39
N TYR A 90 -3.97 -24.78 15.91
CA TYR A 90 -4.33 -24.80 14.50
C TYR A 90 -3.33 -24.00 13.65
N LEU A 91 -3.11 -22.72 13.96
CA LEU A 91 -2.23 -21.83 13.19
C LEU A 91 -0.77 -22.31 13.20
N TYR A 92 -0.29 -22.84 14.33
CA TYR A 92 1.06 -23.40 14.44
C TYR A 92 1.26 -24.62 13.53
N ARG A 93 0.29 -25.53 13.49
CA ARG A 93 0.32 -26.70 12.58
C ARG A 93 0.20 -26.27 11.13
N TYR A 94 -0.67 -25.31 10.83
CA TYR A 94 -0.83 -24.76 9.50
C TYR A 94 0.48 -24.15 8.99
N ALA A 95 1.14 -23.33 9.81
CA ALA A 95 2.43 -22.74 9.47
C ALA A 95 3.47 -23.82 9.14
N LYS A 96 3.61 -24.86 9.99
CA LYS A 96 4.54 -25.98 9.71
C LYS A 96 4.27 -26.71 8.40
N LYS A 97 2.99 -26.96 8.07
CA LYS A 97 2.61 -27.59 6.80
C LYS A 97 3.02 -26.72 5.61
N THR A 98 2.70 -25.43 5.66
CA THR A 98 2.94 -24.48 4.57
C THR A 98 4.43 -24.15 4.43
N SER A 99 5.18 -24.10 5.54
CA SER A 99 6.63 -23.92 5.54
C SER A 99 7.40 -25.16 5.05
N GLY A 100 6.83 -26.36 5.15
CA GLY A 100 7.42 -27.59 4.60
C GLY A 100 7.15 -27.83 3.12
N ALA A 101 6.43 -26.92 2.45
CA ALA A 101 6.16 -26.95 1.02
C ALA A 101 6.97 -25.89 0.23
N ARG A 102 7.98 -25.30 0.87
CA ARG A 102 9.01 -24.47 0.24
C ARG A 102 10.36 -25.17 0.32
#